data_AF-A0A427ASE9-F1
#
_entry.id   AF-A0A427ASE9-F1
#
_cell.length_a   1.000
_cell.length_b   1.000
_cell.length_c   1.000
_cell.angle_alpha   90.00
_cell.angle_beta   90.00
_cell.angle_gamma   90.00
#
_symmetry.space_group_name_H-M   'P 1'
#
loop_
_entity.id
_entity.type
_entity.pdbx_description
1 polymer ?
#
loop_
_entity_poly.entity_id
_entity_poly.type
_entity_poly.pdbx_seq_one_letter_code
_entity_poly.pdbx_strand_id
1 'polypeptide(L)'
;MRAYQAVVEKPVGLADLLFALIFYSLISAAASSVTGQASWVAVITGANKGIGLEIARQLALHGVTVVLTARDEKRGAGAAESLRGSHQLPNVVFHQLDVRDETSVGALAEFVRTQFGKLDILVEAKPSACMLESVSLDTSTAGEQCRGVRDGVMRQTYDGAVTCFETNYYGCKRVTEALLPLLELSTSGARIVNVSSLRSELRVKASFLTPLFLVAMKSRTN
;
A
#
# COMPACT_ATOMS: atom_id res chain seq x y z
N MET A 1 -42.71 -12.14 -19.44
CA MET A 1 -42.42 -10.72 -19.13
C MET A 1 -42.30 -10.62 -17.62
N ARG A 2 -41.27 -10.18 -16.91
CA ARG A 2 -39.96 -9.51 -17.02
C ARG A 2 -39.34 -9.76 -15.62
N ALA A 3 -38.07 -9.88 -15.29
CA ALA A 3 -36.80 -9.94 -15.99
C ALA A 3 -35.85 -10.61 -14.97
N TYR A 4 -35.32 -11.80 -15.28
CA TYR A 4 -34.06 -12.25 -14.68
C TYR A 4 -32.98 -11.49 -15.43
N GLN A 5 -32.64 -10.30 -14.92
CA GLN A 5 -31.58 -9.49 -15.50
C GLN A 5 -30.25 -10.13 -15.14
N ALA A 6 -29.56 -10.61 -16.17
CA ALA A 6 -28.23 -11.18 -16.09
C ALA A 6 -27.32 -10.28 -15.24
N VAL A 7 -26.78 -10.84 -14.16
CA VAL A 7 -25.53 -10.35 -13.60
C VAL A 7 -24.50 -10.62 -14.69
N VAL A 8 -24.17 -9.58 -15.44
CA VAL A 8 -23.02 -9.60 -16.35
C VAL A 8 -21.81 -9.79 -15.44
N GLU A 9 -21.35 -11.04 -15.31
CA GLU A 9 -20.03 -11.35 -14.77
C GLU A 9 -19.02 -10.62 -15.66
N LYS A 10 -18.57 -9.46 -15.20
CA LYS A 10 -17.45 -8.77 -15.84
C LYS A 10 -16.24 -9.69 -15.68
N PRO A 11 -15.41 -9.87 -16.72
CA PRO A 11 -14.19 -10.65 -16.60
C PRO A 11 -13.35 -10.06 -15.46
N VAL A 12 -13.09 -10.90 -14.45
CA VAL A 12 -12.28 -10.56 -13.28
C VAL A 12 -10.89 -10.25 -13.79
N GLY A 13 -10.46 -8.99 -13.68
CA GLY A 13 -9.20 -8.53 -14.24
C GLY A 13 -8.00 -9.15 -13.52
N LEU A 14 -6.82 -9.15 -14.16
CA LEU A 14 -5.57 -9.56 -13.50
C LEU A 14 -5.31 -8.75 -12.22
N ALA A 15 -5.77 -7.50 -12.17
CA ALA A 15 -5.75 -6.66 -10.99
C ALA A 15 -6.64 -7.21 -9.86
N ASP A 16 -7.83 -7.72 -10.18
CA ASP A 16 -8.77 -8.30 -9.21
C ASP A 16 -8.23 -9.61 -8.60
N LEU A 17 -7.51 -10.42 -9.39
CA LEU A 17 -6.79 -11.61 -8.93
C LEU A 17 -5.57 -11.27 -8.05
N LEU A 18 -4.82 -10.23 -8.41
CA LEU A 18 -3.72 -9.69 -7.61
C LEU A 18 -4.22 -9.19 -6.25
N PHE A 19 -5.29 -8.40 -6.30
CA PHE A 19 -5.99 -7.94 -5.11
C PHE A 19 -6.41 -9.14 -4.29
N ALA A 20 -7.05 -10.15 -4.88
CA ALA A 20 -7.43 -11.37 -4.18
C ALA A 20 -6.26 -12.10 -3.52
N LEU A 21 -5.05 -12.12 -4.10
CA LEU A 21 -3.88 -12.78 -3.49
C LEU A 21 -3.27 -11.98 -2.33
N ILE A 22 -3.12 -10.66 -2.48
CA ILE A 22 -2.69 -9.76 -1.39
C ILE A 22 -3.71 -9.84 -0.24
N PHE A 23 -4.99 -9.80 -0.59
CA PHE A 23 -6.09 -9.92 0.35
C PHE A 23 -6.17 -11.31 0.98
N TYR A 24 -5.96 -12.41 0.23
CA TYR A 24 -5.99 -13.75 0.80
C TYR A 24 -4.87 -13.95 1.83
N SER A 25 -3.66 -13.44 1.56
CA SER A 25 -2.54 -13.47 2.53
C SER A 25 -2.82 -12.65 3.80
N LEU A 26 -3.41 -11.45 3.64
CA LEU A 26 -3.73 -10.55 4.75
C LEU A 26 -4.97 -10.99 5.55
N ILE A 27 -5.98 -11.55 4.88
CA ILE A 27 -7.27 -11.92 5.47
C ILE A 27 -7.26 -13.36 6.01
N SER A 28 -6.63 -14.34 5.34
CA SER A 28 -6.50 -15.71 5.88
C SER A 28 -5.82 -15.70 7.27
N ALA A 29 -4.87 -14.77 7.42
CA ALA A 29 -4.20 -14.45 8.65
C ALA A 29 -5.15 -13.90 9.74
N ALA A 30 -5.98 -12.90 9.41
CA ALA A 30 -6.93 -12.28 10.33
C ALA A 30 -8.16 -13.16 10.65
N ALA A 31 -8.59 -14.02 9.71
CA ALA A 31 -9.75 -14.90 9.86
C ALA A 31 -9.52 -16.09 10.81
N SER A 32 -8.27 -16.37 11.17
CA SER A 32 -7.93 -17.47 12.10
C SER A 32 -8.25 -17.16 13.56
N SER A 33 -8.62 -15.91 13.92
CA SER A 33 -8.93 -15.48 15.29
C SER A 33 -10.43 -15.38 15.58
N VAL A 34 -11.25 -16.26 14.99
CA VAL A 34 -12.65 -16.46 15.40
C VAL A 34 -12.65 -17.32 16.68
N THR A 35 -12.25 -16.72 17.81
CA THR A 35 -12.62 -17.09 19.19
C THR A 35 -11.82 -16.20 20.16
N GLY A 36 -12.43 -15.09 20.61
CA GLY A 36 -11.93 -14.35 21.79
C GLY A 36 -10.83 -13.30 21.56
N GLN A 37 -11.25 -12.10 21.16
CA GLN A 37 -10.79 -10.83 21.77
C GLN A 37 -9.31 -10.42 21.62
N ALA A 38 -8.82 -10.34 20.39
CA ALA A 38 -7.79 -9.37 20.00
C ALA A 38 -8.05 -8.86 18.58
N SER A 39 -8.59 -7.64 18.44
CA SER A 39 -8.78 -7.03 17.12
C SER A 39 -7.42 -6.70 16.53
N TRP A 40 -7.19 -7.15 15.30
CA TRP A 40 -5.96 -6.84 14.58
C TRP A 40 -5.87 -5.35 14.30
N VAL A 41 -4.67 -4.80 14.35
CA VAL A 41 -4.41 -3.39 14.09
C VAL A 41 -3.53 -3.28 12.85
N ALA A 42 -3.98 -2.49 11.88
CA ALA A 42 -3.27 -2.25 10.65
C ALA A 42 -2.96 -0.75 10.48
N VAL A 43 -1.73 -0.43 10.09
CA VAL A 43 -1.33 0.91 9.63
C VAL A 43 -1.12 0.84 8.13
N ILE A 44 -1.76 1.76 7.39
CA ILE A 44 -1.63 1.81 5.93
C ILE A 44 -1.13 3.20 5.54
N THR A 45 0.07 3.25 4.94
CA THR A 45 0.65 4.50 4.43
C THR A 45 -0.04 4.91 3.14
N GLY A 46 -0.36 6.21 2.96
CA GLY A 46 -0.85 6.73 1.68
C GLY A 46 -2.26 6.27 1.31
N ALA A 47 -3.08 5.96 2.31
CA ALA A 47 -4.37 5.30 2.17
C ALA A 47 -5.57 6.24 1.93
N ASN A 48 -5.33 7.50 1.56
CA ASN A 48 -6.41 8.43 1.21
C ASN A 48 -6.95 8.24 -0.22
N LYS A 49 -6.32 7.40 -1.05
CA LYS A 49 -6.77 7.11 -2.43
C LYS A 49 -6.16 5.81 -2.96
N GLY A 50 -6.67 5.35 -4.11
CA GLY A 50 -6.09 4.25 -4.86
C GLY A 50 -6.03 2.94 -4.08
N ILE A 51 -4.94 2.19 -4.28
CA ILE A 51 -4.76 0.84 -3.69
C ILE A 51 -4.82 0.89 -2.16
N GLY A 52 -4.17 1.87 -1.51
CA GLY A 52 -4.16 1.98 -0.05
C GLY A 52 -5.56 2.18 0.55
N LEU A 53 -6.42 2.94 -0.12
CA LEU A 53 -7.80 3.17 0.33
C LEU A 53 -8.65 1.90 0.24
N GLU A 54 -8.50 1.14 -0.85
CA GLU A 54 -9.22 -0.12 -1.02
C GLU A 54 -8.74 -1.19 -0.02
N ILE A 55 -7.43 -1.24 0.25
CA ILE A 55 -6.88 -2.12 1.32
C ILE A 55 -7.48 -1.72 2.68
N ALA A 56 -7.56 -0.43 2.99
CA ALA A 56 -8.16 0.05 4.22
C ALA A 56 -9.61 -0.40 4.36
N ARG A 57 -10.41 -0.23 3.31
CA ARG A 57 -11.82 -0.63 3.28
C ARG A 57 -11.99 -2.12 3.51
N GLN A 58 -11.21 -2.94 2.83
CA GLN A 58 -11.31 -4.41 2.89
C GLN A 58 -10.83 -4.96 4.23
N LEU A 59 -9.71 -4.47 4.78
CA LEU A 59 -9.27 -4.89 6.12
C LEU A 59 -10.32 -4.52 7.18
N ALA A 60 -10.88 -3.31 7.09
CA ALA A 60 -11.91 -2.87 8.01
C ALA A 60 -13.20 -3.70 7.90
N LEU A 61 -13.62 -4.10 6.70
CA LEU A 61 -14.75 -5.02 6.50
C LEU A 61 -14.56 -6.38 7.20
N HIS A 62 -13.32 -6.81 7.37
CA HIS A 62 -12.97 -8.07 8.04
C HIS A 62 -12.65 -7.88 9.54
N GLY A 63 -13.05 -6.75 10.13
CA GLY A 63 -12.94 -6.49 11.57
C GLY A 63 -11.55 -6.03 12.04
N VAL A 64 -10.63 -5.75 11.12
CA VAL A 64 -9.32 -5.17 11.47
C VAL A 64 -9.49 -3.69 11.78
N THR A 65 -8.90 -3.20 12.87
CA THR A 65 -8.83 -1.76 13.15
C THR A 65 -7.77 -1.14 12.24
N VAL A 66 -8.17 -0.16 11.44
CA VAL A 66 -7.31 0.43 10.40
C VAL A 66 -6.96 1.86 10.76
N VAL A 67 -5.67 2.13 10.91
CA VAL A 67 -5.08 3.46 10.92
C VAL A 67 -4.76 3.86 9.47
N LEU A 68 -5.69 4.59 8.88
CA LEU A 68 -5.55 5.19 7.56
C LEU A 68 -4.66 6.42 7.69
N THR A 69 -3.59 6.49 6.90
CA THR A 69 -2.68 7.64 6.95
C THR A 69 -2.53 8.34 5.61
N ALA A 70 -2.29 9.64 5.67
CA ALA A 70 -2.00 10.49 4.53
C ALA A 70 -1.24 11.74 4.95
N ARG A 71 -0.48 12.32 4.00
CA ARG A 71 0.23 13.58 4.22
C ARG A 71 -0.72 14.77 4.39
N ASP A 72 -1.73 14.82 3.54
CA ASP A 72 -2.75 15.88 3.54
C ASP A 72 -3.87 15.48 4.49
N GLU A 73 -4.00 16.24 5.58
CA GLU A 73 -4.99 15.98 6.64
C GLU A 73 -6.42 16.01 6.13
N LYS A 74 -6.78 17.01 5.31
CA LYS A 74 -8.15 17.17 4.81
C LYS A 74 -8.55 15.97 3.96
N ARG A 75 -7.66 15.54 3.07
CA ARG A 75 -7.89 14.39 2.19
C ARG A 75 -7.91 13.08 2.98
N GLY A 76 -7.05 12.94 3.98
CA GLY A 76 -6.99 11.76 4.83
C GLY A 76 -8.22 11.61 5.72
N ALA A 77 -8.60 12.68 6.42
CA ALA A 77 -9.80 12.74 7.24
C ALA A 77 -11.07 12.47 6.43
N GLY A 78 -11.21 13.13 5.27
CA GLY A 78 -12.35 12.90 4.37
C GLY A 78 -12.45 11.46 3.86
N ALA A 79 -11.32 10.80 3.59
CA ALA A 79 -11.30 9.39 3.22
C ALA A 79 -11.76 8.47 4.37
N ALA A 80 -11.26 8.70 5.59
CA ALA A 80 -11.69 7.94 6.76
C ALA A 80 -13.16 8.17 7.12
N GLU A 81 -13.66 9.40 7.00
CA GLU A 81 -15.08 9.73 7.18
C GLU A 81 -15.97 9.03 6.14
N SER A 82 -15.55 9.00 4.88
CA SER A 82 -16.27 8.27 3.83
C SER A 82 -16.35 6.77 4.14
N LEU A 83 -15.27 6.16 4.63
CA LEU A 83 -15.27 4.75 5.05
C LEU A 83 -16.17 4.52 6.27
N ARG A 84 -16.09 5.38 7.29
CA ARG A 84 -16.93 5.25 8.49
C ARG A 84 -18.42 5.45 8.20
N GLY A 85 -18.76 6.48 7.44
CA GLY A 85 -20.14 6.86 7.14
C GLY A 85 -20.75 6.04 6.01
N SER A 86 -20.25 6.23 4.78
CA SER A 86 -20.85 5.61 3.59
C SER A 86 -20.70 4.09 3.57
N HIS A 87 -19.59 3.56 4.10
CA HIS A 87 -19.32 2.12 4.12
C HIS A 87 -19.60 1.45 5.48
N GLN A 88 -20.03 2.21 6.49
CA GLN A 88 -20.36 1.70 7.84
C GLN A 88 -19.18 0.96 8.50
N LEU A 89 -17.97 1.49 8.36
CA LEU A 89 -16.73 0.91 8.89
C LEU A 89 -16.18 1.74 10.07
N PRO A 90 -16.76 1.64 11.29
CA PRO A 90 -16.40 2.49 12.43
C PRO A 90 -14.96 2.27 12.93
N ASN A 91 -14.36 1.14 12.59
CA ASN A 91 -13.01 0.70 12.93
C ASN A 91 -11.91 1.33 12.05
N VAL A 92 -12.21 2.37 11.28
CA VAL A 92 -11.22 3.16 10.53
C VAL A 92 -10.95 4.48 11.27
N VAL A 93 -9.70 4.72 11.61
CA VAL A 93 -9.22 5.98 12.21
C VAL A 93 -8.21 6.64 11.30
N PHE A 94 -8.20 7.97 11.27
CA PHE A 94 -7.21 8.74 10.52
C PHE A 94 -6.08 9.21 11.42
N HIS A 95 -4.84 9.14 10.93
CA HIS A 95 -3.70 9.84 11.50
C HIS A 95 -2.85 10.46 10.38
N GLN A 96 -2.40 11.70 10.55
CA GLN A 96 -1.52 12.36 9.58
C GLN A 96 -0.17 11.62 9.53
N LEU A 97 0.38 11.45 8.33
CA LEU A 97 1.72 10.89 8.15
C LEU A 97 2.40 11.52 6.93
N ASP A 98 3.49 12.24 7.19
CA ASP A 98 4.54 12.43 6.21
C ASP A 98 5.73 11.53 6.53
N VAL A 99 5.89 10.50 5.71
CA VAL A 99 7.01 9.55 5.80
C VAL A 99 8.38 10.21 5.65
N ARG A 100 8.41 11.47 5.16
CA ARG A 100 9.61 12.28 5.02
C ARG A 100 9.98 13.07 6.28
N ASP A 101 9.07 13.19 7.25
CA ASP A 101 9.27 13.91 8.50
C ASP A 101 9.35 12.94 9.68
N GLU A 102 10.49 12.93 10.37
CA GLU A 102 10.71 12.09 11.55
C GLU A 102 9.75 12.40 12.70
N THR A 103 9.36 13.66 12.84
CA THR A 103 8.40 14.08 13.88
C THR A 103 7.02 13.49 13.60
N SER A 104 6.57 13.55 12.34
CA SER A 104 5.31 12.95 11.90
C SER A 104 5.32 11.43 12.09
N VAL A 105 6.41 10.75 11.74
CA VAL A 105 6.59 9.30 11.96
C VAL A 105 6.57 8.94 13.44
N GLY A 106 7.28 9.70 14.28
CA GLY A 106 7.29 9.50 15.73
C GLY A 106 5.91 9.70 16.35
N ALA A 107 5.17 10.74 15.92
CA ALA A 107 3.81 10.98 16.37
C ALA A 107 2.86 9.82 16.01
N LEU A 108 3.00 9.24 14.81
CA LEU A 108 2.23 8.05 14.43
C LEU A 108 2.55 6.85 15.32
N ALA A 109 3.83 6.57 15.57
CA ALA A 109 4.24 5.45 16.42
C ALA A 109 3.68 5.61 17.84
N GLU A 110 3.77 6.82 18.39
CA GLU A 110 3.22 7.17 19.70
C GLU A 110 1.70 7.04 19.77
N PHE A 111 1.01 7.48 18.73
CA PHE A 111 -0.43 7.30 18.60
C PHE A 111 -0.82 5.82 18.61
N VAL A 112 -0.17 4.99 17.79
CA VAL A 112 -0.48 3.54 17.72
C VAL A 112 -0.17 2.86 19.05
N ARG A 113 0.95 3.18 19.67
CA ARG A 113 1.34 2.68 21.00
C ARG A 113 0.28 3.03 22.05
N THR A 114 -0.15 4.28 22.09
CA THR A 114 -1.07 4.77 23.12
C THR A 114 -2.49 4.25 22.93
N GLN A 115 -2.97 4.20 21.68
CA GLN A 115 -4.35 3.80 21.38
C GLN A 115 -4.53 2.29 21.35
N PHE A 116 -3.52 1.53 20.89
CA PHE A 116 -3.67 0.12 20.57
C PHE A 116 -2.64 -0.79 21.26
N GLY A 117 -1.52 -0.26 21.73
CA GLY A 117 -0.48 -1.02 22.42
C GLY A 117 0.37 -1.95 21.55
N LYS A 118 -0.07 -2.25 20.32
CA LYS A 118 0.61 -3.13 19.36
C LYS A 118 0.28 -2.77 17.92
N LEU A 119 0.98 -3.38 16.98
CA LEU A 119 0.67 -3.35 15.55
C LEU A 119 0.76 -4.75 14.95
N ASP A 120 -0.22 -5.18 14.15
CA ASP A 120 -0.21 -6.51 13.53
C ASP A 120 0.13 -6.46 12.03
N ILE A 121 -0.29 -5.39 11.34
CA ILE A 121 -0.08 -5.22 9.90
C ILE A 121 0.46 -3.82 9.60
N LEU A 122 1.59 -3.75 8.88
CA LEU A 122 2.06 -2.53 8.24
C LEU A 122 1.94 -2.67 6.72
N VAL A 123 1.21 -1.76 6.07
CA VAL A 123 1.09 -1.72 4.61
C VAL A 123 1.69 -0.41 4.08
N GLU A 124 2.71 -0.54 3.24
CA GLU A 124 3.35 0.58 2.58
C GLU A 124 2.77 0.75 1.15
N ALA A 125 1.64 1.45 1.04
CA ALA A 125 0.95 1.70 -0.24
C ALA A 125 1.21 3.11 -0.77
N LYS A 126 2.34 3.30 -1.46
CA LYS A 126 2.75 4.63 -1.98
C LYS A 126 2.52 4.74 -3.48
N PRO A 127 1.96 5.85 -4.00
CA PRO A 127 1.94 6.10 -5.44
C PRO A 127 3.38 6.36 -5.92
N SER A 128 3.80 5.64 -6.96
CA SER A 128 5.09 5.83 -7.63
C SER A 128 5.31 7.31 -7.97
N ALA A 129 6.13 8.00 -7.17
CA ALA A 129 6.43 9.42 -7.38
C ALA A 129 7.20 9.68 -8.70
N CYS A 130 7.73 8.63 -9.33
CA CYS A 130 8.34 8.70 -10.65
C CYS A 130 7.44 7.99 -11.67
N MET A 131 6.71 8.77 -12.47
CA MET A 131 6.15 8.31 -13.74
C MET A 131 7.26 8.49 -14.79
N LEU A 132 8.04 7.44 -15.04
CA LEU A 132 8.84 7.34 -16.27
C LEU A 132 7.89 6.98 -17.41
N GLU A 133 7.55 7.94 -18.26
CA GLU A 133 6.95 7.63 -19.57
C GLU A 133 7.85 6.64 -20.30
N SER A 134 7.29 5.49 -20.68
CA SER A 134 8.01 4.52 -21.49
C SER A 134 8.15 5.09 -22.90
N VAL A 135 9.38 5.40 -23.31
CA VAL A 135 9.70 5.67 -24.71
C VAL A 135 9.94 4.32 -25.38
N SER A 136 9.08 3.93 -26.32
CA SER A 136 9.32 2.80 -27.20
C SER A 136 10.51 3.14 -28.11
N LEU A 137 11.59 2.38 -27.99
CA LEU A 137 12.77 2.48 -28.86
C LEU A 137 12.56 1.56 -30.06
N ASP A 138 11.95 2.07 -31.12
CA ASP A 138 11.95 1.38 -32.40
C ASP A 138 13.35 1.56 -33.03
N THR A 139 14.12 0.48 -33.11
CA THR A 139 15.54 0.48 -33.53
C THR A 139 15.75 0.66 -35.05
N SER A 140 14.79 1.22 -35.79
CA SER A 140 14.82 1.25 -37.26
C SER A 140 15.16 2.61 -37.89
N THR A 141 15.47 3.65 -37.12
CA THR A 141 15.89 4.95 -37.70
C THR A 141 17.06 5.57 -36.91
N ALA A 142 18.26 5.09 -37.22
CA ALA A 142 19.51 5.63 -36.68
C ALA A 142 19.80 7.01 -37.31
N GLY A 143 19.52 8.08 -36.58
CA GLY A 143 19.96 9.44 -36.96
C GLY A 143 19.30 10.56 -36.19
N GLU A 144 17.96 10.61 -36.15
CA GLU A 144 17.22 11.75 -35.59
C GLU A 144 16.63 11.49 -34.18
N GLN A 145 16.55 10.23 -33.74
CA GLN A 145 15.86 9.87 -32.49
C GLN A 145 16.68 9.93 -31.19
N CYS A 146 17.98 10.25 -31.25
CA CYS A 146 18.78 10.46 -30.03
C CYS A 146 18.30 11.68 -29.20
N ARG A 147 17.45 12.56 -29.76
CA ARG A 147 16.75 13.62 -28.99
C ARG A 147 15.59 13.08 -28.14
N GLY A 148 14.77 12.17 -28.67
CA GLY A 148 13.60 11.64 -27.95
C GLY A 148 13.95 10.74 -26.76
N VAL A 149 15.05 9.99 -26.87
CA VAL A 149 15.59 9.17 -25.77
C VAL A 149 16.15 10.06 -24.64
N ARG A 150 16.80 11.18 -25.00
CA ARG A 150 17.19 12.22 -24.06
C ARG A 150 15.96 12.86 -23.40
N ASP A 151 14.88 13.15 -24.13
CA ASP A 151 13.68 13.78 -23.56
C ASP A 151 12.83 12.87 -22.65
N GLY A 152 12.94 11.54 -22.77
CA GLY A 152 12.22 10.57 -21.93
C GLY A 152 13.02 10.08 -20.72
N VAL A 153 14.30 9.73 -20.91
CA VAL A 153 15.21 9.30 -19.82
C VAL A 153 15.61 10.48 -18.94
N MET A 154 15.67 11.70 -19.50
CA MET A 154 16.16 12.90 -18.83
C MET A 154 15.06 13.87 -18.39
N ARG A 155 13.79 13.43 -18.37
CA ARG A 155 12.66 14.23 -17.89
C ARG A 155 12.54 14.24 -16.37
N GLN A 156 13.12 13.26 -15.68
CA GLN A 156 13.17 13.24 -14.22
C GLN A 156 14.29 14.18 -13.76
N THR A 157 13.91 15.25 -13.05
CA THR A 157 14.89 16.14 -12.43
C THR A 157 15.64 15.40 -11.32
N TYR A 158 16.87 15.84 -11.04
CA TYR A 158 17.63 15.35 -9.89
C TYR A 158 16.80 15.42 -8.60
N ASP A 159 16.15 16.55 -8.35
CA ASP A 159 15.28 16.74 -7.18
C ASP A 159 14.07 15.78 -7.16
N GLY A 160 13.52 15.46 -8.33
CA GLY A 160 12.47 14.46 -8.48
C GLY A 160 12.97 13.05 -8.16
N ALA A 161 14.21 12.71 -8.52
CA ALA A 161 14.85 11.46 -8.14
C ALA A 161 15.12 11.39 -6.63
N VAL A 162 15.69 12.44 -6.04
CA VAL A 162 15.91 12.53 -4.59
C VAL A 162 14.59 12.40 -3.84
N THR A 163 13.56 13.13 -4.24
CA THR A 163 12.22 13.05 -3.62
C THR A 163 11.62 11.65 -3.71
N CYS A 164 11.86 10.95 -4.83
CA CYS A 164 11.43 9.56 -5.02
C CYS A 164 12.11 8.63 -4.00
N PHE A 165 13.43 8.71 -3.83
CA PHE A 165 14.16 7.90 -2.84
C PHE A 165 13.77 8.25 -1.41
N GLU A 166 13.64 9.55 -1.10
CA GLU A 166 13.18 10.03 0.20
C GLU A 166 11.81 9.45 0.57
N THR A 167 10.88 9.39 -0.39
CA THR A 167 9.52 8.92 -0.12
C THR A 167 9.42 7.39 -0.13
N ASN A 168 10.00 6.74 -1.14
CA ASN A 168 9.75 5.32 -1.44
C ASN A 168 10.74 4.37 -0.76
N TYR A 169 11.93 4.85 -0.39
CA TYR A 169 12.93 4.02 0.26
C TYR A 169 13.19 4.49 1.69
N TYR A 170 13.74 5.70 1.86
CA TYR A 170 14.10 6.20 3.18
C TYR A 170 12.87 6.40 4.07
N GLY A 171 11.77 6.88 3.51
CA GLY A 171 10.51 7.03 4.25
C GLY A 171 9.87 5.69 4.63
N CYS A 172 9.99 4.65 3.80
CA CYS A 172 9.55 3.30 4.16
C CYS A 172 10.37 2.75 5.33
N LYS A 173 11.71 2.83 5.19
CA LYS A 173 12.65 2.41 6.22
C LYS A 173 12.35 3.09 7.56
N ARG A 174 12.17 4.42 7.57
CA ARG A 174 11.87 5.18 8.79
C ARG A 174 10.56 4.78 9.46
N VAL A 175 9.49 4.63 8.68
CA VAL A 175 8.18 4.17 9.22
C VAL A 175 8.31 2.76 9.79
N THR A 176 8.97 1.86 9.05
CA THR A 176 9.20 0.50 9.51
C THR A 176 10.02 0.48 10.81
N GLU A 177 11.13 1.22 10.89
CA GLU A 177 11.97 1.30 12.09
C GLU A 177 11.20 1.84 13.31
N ALA A 178 10.39 2.89 13.12
CA ALA A 178 9.60 3.47 14.20
C ALA A 178 8.48 2.55 14.70
N LEU A 179 7.90 1.73 13.82
CA LEU A 179 6.80 0.83 14.15
C LEU A 179 7.24 -0.59 14.48
N LEU A 180 8.50 -0.95 14.22
CA LEU A 180 9.05 -2.29 14.46
C LEU A 180 8.86 -2.74 15.91
N PRO A 181 9.13 -1.92 16.95
CA PRO A 181 8.89 -2.33 18.34
C PRO A 181 7.42 -2.69 18.60
N LEU A 182 6.47 -2.05 17.91
CA LEU A 182 5.04 -2.34 18.05
C LEU A 182 4.62 -3.60 17.29
N LEU A 183 5.29 -3.88 16.17
CA LEU A 183 5.11 -5.12 15.40
C LEU A 183 5.62 -6.35 16.18
N GLU A 184 6.71 -6.20 16.94
CA GLU A 184 7.23 -7.27 17.80
C GLU A 184 6.26 -7.66 18.93
N LEU A 185 5.35 -6.76 19.33
CA LEU A 185 4.31 -7.01 20.33
C LEU A 185 3.09 -7.78 19.78
N SER A 186 3.04 -8.05 18.47
CA SER A 186 1.93 -8.79 17.86
C SER A 186 1.94 -10.28 18.26
N THR A 187 0.97 -10.68 19.08
CA THR A 187 0.79 -12.08 19.50
C THR A 187 0.34 -13.02 18.38
N SER A 188 -0.26 -12.51 17.30
CA SER A 188 -0.75 -13.30 16.16
C SER A 188 0.24 -13.38 14.99
N GLY A 189 1.47 -12.87 15.20
CA GLY A 189 2.51 -12.75 14.19
C GLY A 189 2.30 -11.54 13.26
N ALA A 190 3.24 -10.58 13.32
CA ALA A 190 3.18 -9.36 12.52
C ALA A 190 3.53 -9.58 11.04
N ARG A 191 2.97 -8.71 10.17
CA ARG A 191 3.23 -8.70 8.72
C ARG A 191 3.55 -7.30 8.24
N ILE A 192 4.62 -7.18 7.45
CA ILE A 192 4.93 -5.98 6.69
C ILE A 192 4.68 -6.28 5.21
N VAL A 193 3.91 -5.42 4.56
CA VAL A 193 3.52 -5.55 3.16
C VAL A 193 3.94 -4.30 2.40
N ASN A 194 4.93 -4.47 1.53
CA ASN A 194 5.41 -3.38 0.68
C ASN A 194 4.79 -3.50 -0.71
N VAL A 195 4.04 -2.48 -1.11
CA VAL A 195 3.43 -2.40 -2.44
C VAL A 195 4.42 -1.72 -3.38
N SER A 196 5.02 -2.52 -4.28
CA SER A 196 6.00 -2.05 -5.27
C SER A 196 5.46 -2.16 -6.70
N SER A 197 6.26 -1.76 -7.69
CA SER A 197 5.94 -1.89 -9.13
C SER A 197 6.79 -2.97 -9.81
N LEU A 198 6.29 -3.55 -10.91
CA LEU A 198 7.00 -4.50 -11.77
C LEU A 198 8.37 -3.99 -12.25
N ARG A 199 8.56 -2.67 -12.36
CA ARG A 199 9.82 -2.04 -12.77
C ARG A 199 10.92 -2.05 -11.70
N SER A 200 10.66 -2.64 -10.53
CA SER A 200 11.62 -2.72 -9.41
C SER A 200 12.47 -3.98 -9.43
N GLU A 201 12.26 -4.88 -10.41
CA GLU A 201 13.04 -6.09 -10.59
C GLU A 201 14.01 -5.96 -11.77
N LEU A 202 15.29 -6.25 -11.53
CA LEU A 202 16.33 -6.29 -12.57
C LEU A 202 16.37 -7.63 -13.34
N ARG A 203 15.42 -8.54 -13.09
CA ARG A 203 15.24 -9.79 -13.85
C ARG A 203 13.88 -9.77 -14.55
N VAL A 204 13.86 -9.40 -15.82
CA VAL A 204 12.69 -9.64 -16.67
C VAL A 204 12.65 -11.14 -16.98
N LYS A 205 11.88 -11.93 -16.22
CA LYS A 205 11.49 -13.26 -16.70
C LYS A 205 10.45 -13.04 -17.80
N ALA A 206 10.87 -13.29 -19.04
CA ALA A 206 9.97 -13.33 -20.19
C ALA A 206 8.98 -14.51 -20.02
N SER A 207 7.92 -14.28 -19.27
CA SER A 207 6.77 -15.15 -19.16
C SER A 207 5.56 -14.26 -19.05
N PHE A 208 4.69 -14.34 -20.05
CA PHE A 208 3.56 -13.45 -20.36
C PHE A 208 2.46 -13.32 -19.28
N LEU A 209 2.70 -13.72 -18.02
CA LEU A 209 1.70 -13.77 -16.94
C LEU A 209 2.32 -13.58 -15.54
N THR A 210 3.01 -12.47 -15.25
CA THR A 210 3.45 -12.18 -13.87
C THR A 210 2.98 -10.81 -13.39
N PRO A 211 2.09 -10.74 -12.38
CA PRO A 211 1.68 -9.48 -11.77
C PRO A 211 2.58 -9.10 -10.58
N LEU A 212 2.61 -7.80 -10.25
CA LEU A 212 3.12 -7.12 -9.05
C LEU A 212 3.73 -8.02 -7.95
N PHE A 213 5.04 -7.90 -7.70
CA PHE A 213 5.69 -8.62 -6.59
C PHE A 213 5.37 -7.98 -5.23
N LEU A 214 4.72 -8.77 -4.38
CA LEU A 214 4.49 -8.51 -2.96
C LEU A 214 5.60 -9.21 -2.16
N VAL A 215 6.45 -8.46 -1.47
CA VAL A 215 7.32 -9.05 -0.43
C VAL A 215 6.59 -8.95 0.89
N ALA A 216 5.94 -10.06 1.30
CA ALA A 216 5.42 -10.21 2.65
C ALA A 216 6.53 -10.80 3.52
N MET A 217 7.16 -9.99 4.37
CA MET A 217 8.06 -10.50 5.40
C MET A 217 7.24 -10.92 6.62
N LYS A 218 7.22 -12.21 6.92
CA LYS A 218 6.67 -12.76 8.16
C LYS A 218 7.78 -12.76 9.20
N SER A 219 7.67 -11.91 10.22
CA SER A 219 8.56 -12.02 11.38
C SER A 219 8.26 -13.36 12.08
N ARG A 220 9.25 -14.26 12.16
CA ARG A 220 9.17 -15.46 13.00
C ARG A 220 9.61 -15.04 14.39
N THR A 221 8.67 -14.91 15.31
CA THR A 221 8.99 -15.00 16.74
C THR A 221 9.07 -16.49 17.11
N ASN A 222 10.10 -16.85 17.88
CA ASN A 222 10.34 -18.19 18.44
C ASN A 222 9.29 -18.55 19.49
#